data_AF-L9KID8-F1
#
_entry.id   AF-L9KID8-F1
#
_cell.length_a   1.000
_cell.length_b   1.000
_cell.length_c   1.000
_cell.angle_alpha   90.00
_cell.angle_beta   90.00
_cell.angle_gamma   90.00
#
_symmetry.space_group_name_H-M   'P 1'
#
loop_
_entity.id
_entity.type
_entity.pdbx_description
1 polymer ?
#
loop_
_entity_poly.entity_id
_entity_poly.type
_entity_poly.pdbx_seq_one_letter_code
_entity_poly.pdbx_strand_id
1 'polypeptide(L)'
;MIREAACLAGGTFLSAALQLVTVYAPVGHSVRLKVPTKKLKKYEKEYQAMRESQLQQEDPMDRYKRENRRLQEASMRLEQENDDLAHELVTSKIALRNDLDQAEDKADVLNKELLLTKQRLVETEEEKRKQEEETAQLKEVFRKQLEKAEYEIKKTTAIIAEYKQRAHCPGPGFWPYLQGSFRKHSFLLQQYLPVPPGQLGMGKMMACKHCSDIFSKEGALKLAAISREDQGIETDDEKDSLKKQLREMELELAQTKLQLVEAKCKIQELEHQRGALMNEIQAAKNSWFSKTLNSIKTATGTQPLQPPQATQPPKEST
;
A
#
# COMPACT_ATOMS: atom_id res chain seq x y z
N MET A 1 -36.67 -31.34 36.79
CA MET A 1 -36.60 -32.60 36.01
C MET A 1 -37.15 -33.84 36.72
N ILE A 2 -37.22 -33.91 38.07
CA ILE A 2 -37.74 -35.11 38.76
C ILE A 2 -39.28 -35.17 38.82
N ARG A 3 -39.96 -34.02 38.67
CA ARG A 3 -41.44 -33.95 38.64
C ARG A 3 -42.09 -34.43 37.34
N GLU A 4 -41.36 -34.47 36.22
CA GLU A 4 -41.90 -34.95 34.93
C GLU A 4 -41.80 -36.48 34.76
N ALA A 5 -40.86 -37.14 35.45
CA ALA A 5 -40.70 -38.59 35.38
C ALA A 5 -41.85 -39.36 36.07
N ALA A 6 -42.52 -38.74 37.06
CA ALA A 6 -43.65 -39.36 37.76
C ALA A 6 -44.93 -39.41 36.90
N CYS A 7 -45.14 -38.45 35.99
CA CYS A 7 -46.28 -38.47 35.08
C CYS A 7 -46.14 -39.53 33.96
N LEU A 8 -44.91 -39.82 33.53
CA LEU A 8 -44.66 -40.82 32.48
C LEU A 8 -44.81 -42.27 32.97
N ALA A 9 -44.45 -42.55 34.23
CA ALA A 9 -44.60 -43.90 34.80
C ALA A 9 -46.05 -44.30 35.08
N GLY A 10 -46.95 -43.34 35.37
CA GLY A 10 -48.38 -43.59 35.53
C GLY A 10 -49.10 -43.91 34.21
N GLY A 11 -48.62 -43.35 33.09
CA GLY A 11 -49.20 -43.56 31.76
C GLY A 11 -48.79 -44.88 31.10
N THR A 12 -47.59 -45.39 31.39
CA THR A 12 -47.07 -46.62 30.76
C THR A 12 -47.72 -47.90 31.30
N PHE A 13 -48.12 -47.94 32.56
CA PHE A 13 -48.82 -49.10 33.13
C PHE A 13 -50.24 -49.30 32.56
N LEU A 14 -50.96 -48.21 32.28
CA LEU A 14 -52.27 -48.27 31.61
C LEU A 14 -52.15 -48.70 30.14
N SER A 15 -51.08 -48.28 29.46
CA SER A 15 -50.80 -48.66 28.07
C SER A 15 -50.41 -50.14 27.93
N ALA A 16 -49.55 -50.66 28.83
CA ALA A 16 -49.16 -52.06 28.84
C ALA A 16 -50.34 -53.00 29.20
N ALA A 17 -51.23 -52.57 30.09
CA ALA A 17 -52.45 -53.33 30.43
C ALA A 17 -53.46 -53.39 29.27
N LEU A 18 -53.54 -52.35 28.42
CA LEU A 18 -54.37 -52.39 27.20
C LEU A 18 -53.75 -53.26 26.10
N GLN A 19 -52.43 -53.29 25.97
CA GLN A 19 -51.73 -54.10 24.95
C GLN A 19 -51.75 -55.62 25.23
N LEU A 20 -51.83 -56.04 26.50
CA LEU A 20 -51.94 -57.46 26.85
C LEU A 20 -53.33 -58.07 26.56
N VAL A 21 -54.38 -57.24 26.43
CA VAL A 21 -55.73 -57.71 26.09
C VAL A 21 -55.89 -58.00 24.59
N THR A 22 -55.01 -57.48 23.73
CA THR A 22 -55.12 -57.60 22.27
C THR A 22 -54.41 -58.82 21.67
N VAL A 23 -53.59 -59.56 22.42
CA VAL A 23 -52.73 -60.61 21.86
C VAL A 23 -53.27 -62.04 22.06
N TYR A 24 -54.32 -62.24 22.86
CA TYR A 24 -54.95 -63.57 23.05
C TYR A 24 -56.48 -63.52 22.90
N ALA A 25 -56.98 -63.58 21.67
CA ALA A 25 -58.37 -63.98 21.41
C ALA A 25 -58.56 -64.52 19.98
N PRO A 26 -58.75 -65.84 19.79
CA PRO A 26 -59.53 -66.34 18.67
C PRO A 26 -60.97 -66.60 19.14
N VAL A 27 -61.93 -66.09 18.36
CA VAL A 27 -63.33 -66.51 18.27
C VAL A 27 -64.21 -66.29 19.52
N GLY A 28 -65.06 -65.26 19.42
CA GLY A 28 -66.47 -65.38 19.77
C GLY A 28 -66.80 -65.63 21.22
N HIS A 29 -66.48 -64.70 22.12
CA HIS A 29 -67.31 -64.24 23.23
C HIS A 29 -66.65 -62.96 23.74
N SER A 30 -67.30 -61.80 23.55
CA SER A 30 -66.85 -60.54 24.17
C SER A 30 -67.04 -60.65 25.68
N VAL A 31 -66.08 -61.25 26.39
CA VAL A 31 -66.00 -61.14 27.84
C VAL A 31 -65.66 -59.69 28.14
N ARG A 32 -66.69 -58.90 28.43
CA ARG A 32 -66.53 -57.56 29.00
C ARG A 32 -65.94 -57.76 30.40
N LEU A 33 -64.62 -57.91 30.50
CA LEU A 33 -63.86 -57.85 31.74
C LEU A 33 -63.99 -56.41 32.26
N LYS A 34 -65.14 -56.09 32.85
CA LYS A 34 -65.31 -54.94 33.73
C LYS A 34 -64.42 -55.23 34.93
N VAL A 35 -63.14 -54.88 34.83
CA VAL A 35 -62.26 -54.81 36.00
C VAL A 35 -62.96 -53.86 36.96
N PRO A 36 -63.45 -54.34 38.12
CA PRO A 36 -64.19 -53.48 39.01
C PRO A 36 -63.23 -52.38 39.44
N THR A 37 -63.51 -51.11 39.12
CA THR A 37 -62.65 -49.95 39.45
C THR A 37 -62.31 -49.91 40.94
N LYS A 38 -63.20 -50.46 41.78
CA LYS A 38 -62.98 -50.69 43.21
C LYS A 38 -61.84 -51.68 43.52
N LYS A 39 -61.69 -52.76 42.75
CA LYS A 39 -60.58 -53.72 42.89
C LYS A 39 -59.27 -53.14 42.37
N LEU A 40 -59.29 -52.37 41.28
CA LEU A 40 -58.09 -51.71 40.77
C LEU A 40 -57.52 -50.69 41.76
N LYS A 41 -58.39 -49.84 42.34
CA LYS A 41 -58.00 -48.91 43.42
C LYS A 41 -57.50 -49.62 44.67
N LYS A 42 -58.01 -50.82 44.97
CA LYS A 42 -57.53 -51.65 46.06
C LYS A 42 -56.12 -52.17 45.77
N TYR A 43 -55.86 -52.71 44.57
CA TYR A 43 -54.53 -53.15 44.17
C TYR A 43 -53.51 -52.02 44.10
N GLU A 44 -53.93 -50.83 43.64
CA GLU A 44 -53.08 -49.64 43.64
C GLU A 44 -52.70 -49.23 45.07
N LYS A 45 -53.67 -49.20 45.99
CA LYS A 45 -53.41 -48.97 47.42
C LYS A 45 -52.53 -50.05 48.05
N GLU A 46 -52.77 -51.32 47.74
CA GLU A 46 -51.96 -52.45 48.24
C GLU A 46 -50.54 -52.41 47.69
N TYR A 47 -50.35 -52.03 46.43
CA TYR A 47 -49.03 -51.84 45.83
C TYR A 47 -48.28 -50.67 46.46
N GLN A 48 -48.97 -49.54 46.68
CA GLN A 48 -48.42 -48.39 47.41
C GLN A 48 -48.04 -48.77 48.85
N ALA A 49 -48.93 -49.44 49.58
CA ALA A 49 -48.68 -49.90 50.95
C ALA A 49 -47.54 -50.93 51.02
N MET A 50 -47.43 -51.83 50.04
CA MET A 50 -46.32 -52.79 49.94
C MET A 50 -44.99 -52.07 49.65
N ARG A 51 -44.97 -51.07 48.77
CA ARG A 51 -43.79 -50.24 48.50
C ARG A 51 -43.37 -49.43 49.72
N GLU A 52 -44.33 -48.87 50.45
CA GLU A 52 -44.11 -48.07 51.66
C GLU A 52 -43.64 -48.96 52.83
N SER A 53 -44.21 -50.16 52.96
CA SER A 53 -43.77 -51.18 53.92
C SER A 53 -42.38 -51.73 53.59
N GLN A 54 -42.05 -51.94 52.32
CA GLN A 54 -40.69 -52.30 51.88
C GLN A 54 -39.68 -51.18 52.22
N LEU A 55 -40.07 -49.92 52.06
CA LEU A 55 -39.25 -48.77 52.45
C LEU A 55 -39.05 -48.68 53.97
N GLN A 56 -40.08 -49.03 54.76
CA GLN A 56 -40.03 -49.07 56.22
C GLN A 56 -39.26 -50.30 56.76
N GLN A 57 -39.22 -51.40 56.01
CA GLN A 57 -38.42 -52.59 56.32
C GLN A 57 -36.94 -52.45 55.95
N GLU A 58 -36.62 -51.52 55.04
CA GLU A 58 -35.24 -51.27 54.64
C GLU A 58 -34.43 -50.79 55.86
N ASP A 59 -33.33 -51.48 56.19
CA ASP A 59 -32.49 -51.11 57.34
C ASP A 59 -32.03 -49.65 57.20
N PRO A 60 -32.35 -48.77 58.16
CA PRO A 60 -31.89 -47.38 58.16
C PRO A 60 -30.39 -47.25 57.89
N MET A 61 -29.57 -48.19 58.39
CA MET A 61 -28.13 -48.20 58.15
C MET A 61 -27.77 -48.43 56.68
N ASP A 62 -28.47 -49.32 55.98
CA ASP A 62 -28.18 -49.62 54.58
C ASP A 62 -28.62 -48.50 53.64
N ARG A 63 -29.69 -47.78 53.99
CA ARG A 63 -30.08 -46.55 53.30
C ARG A 63 -29.01 -45.48 53.46
N TYR A 64 -28.54 -45.22 54.68
CA TYR A 64 -27.51 -44.21 54.93
C TYR A 64 -26.17 -44.58 54.27
N LYS A 65 -25.78 -45.85 54.25
CA LYS A 65 -24.56 -46.30 53.55
C LYS A 65 -24.62 -46.02 52.04
N ARG A 66 -25.76 -46.29 51.39
CA ARG A 66 -25.95 -46.00 49.97
C ARG A 66 -25.90 -44.51 49.69
N GLU A 67 -26.56 -43.71 50.52
CA GLU A 67 -26.56 -42.26 50.35
C GLU A 67 -25.17 -41.67 50.57
N ASN A 68 -24.46 -42.13 51.61
CA ASN A 68 -23.09 -41.69 51.87
C ASN A 68 -22.15 -42.06 50.70
N ARG A 69 -22.29 -43.27 50.14
CA ARG A 69 -21.55 -43.66 48.92
C ARG A 69 -21.84 -42.73 47.74
N ARG A 70 -23.12 -42.41 47.49
CA ARG A 70 -23.50 -41.46 46.42
C ARG A 70 -22.92 -40.07 46.63
N LEU A 71 -22.95 -39.58 47.87
CA LEU A 71 -22.38 -38.28 48.22
C LEU A 71 -20.86 -38.28 48.09
N GLN A 72 -20.18 -39.36 48.46
CA GLN A 72 -18.74 -39.53 48.27
C GLN A 72 -18.37 -39.54 46.77
N GLU A 73 -19.11 -40.29 45.95
CA GLU A 73 -18.91 -40.31 44.49
C GLU A 73 -19.13 -38.92 43.88
N ALA A 74 -20.16 -38.19 44.33
CA ALA A 74 -20.42 -36.83 43.88
C ALA A 74 -19.32 -35.85 44.34
N SER A 75 -18.82 -35.97 45.57
CA SER A 75 -17.72 -35.14 46.08
C SER A 75 -16.46 -35.34 45.26
N MET A 76 -16.08 -36.60 45.02
CA MET A 76 -14.89 -36.94 44.22
C MET A 76 -15.00 -36.39 42.80
N ARG A 77 -16.18 -36.43 42.19
CA ARG A 77 -16.41 -35.85 40.87
C ARG A 77 -16.27 -34.32 40.89
N LEU A 78 -16.86 -33.65 41.87
CA LEU A 78 -16.77 -32.19 42.00
C LEU A 78 -15.34 -31.73 42.32
N GLU A 79 -14.59 -32.51 43.10
CA GLU A 79 -13.17 -32.27 43.35
C GLU A 79 -12.37 -32.34 42.05
N GLN A 80 -12.58 -33.37 41.24
CA GLN A 80 -11.92 -33.49 39.93
C GLN A 80 -12.30 -32.35 38.97
N GLU A 81 -13.60 -32.02 38.85
CA GLU A 81 -14.04 -30.89 38.02
C GLU A 81 -13.44 -29.56 38.50
N ASN A 82 -13.25 -29.38 39.81
CA ASN A 82 -12.59 -28.20 40.36
C ASN A 82 -11.10 -28.16 40.02
N ASP A 83 -10.39 -29.28 40.17
CA ASP A 83 -8.97 -29.39 39.81
C ASP A 83 -8.75 -29.12 38.31
N ASP A 84 -9.61 -29.67 37.45
CA ASP A 84 -9.55 -29.44 35.99
C ASP A 84 -9.76 -27.94 35.67
N LEU A 85 -10.78 -27.31 36.27
CA LEU A 85 -11.04 -25.88 36.10
C LEU A 85 -9.91 -25.01 36.65
N ALA A 86 -9.29 -25.40 37.77
CA ALA A 86 -8.14 -24.70 38.33
C ALA A 86 -6.93 -24.77 37.38
N HIS A 87 -6.66 -25.95 36.80
CA HIS A 87 -5.62 -26.14 35.81
C HIS A 87 -5.86 -25.34 34.52
N GLU A 88 -7.08 -25.36 33.99
CA GLU A 88 -7.45 -24.55 32.82
C GLU A 88 -7.29 -23.05 33.10
N LEU A 89 -7.74 -22.59 34.26
CA LEU A 89 -7.62 -21.18 34.66
C LEU A 89 -6.15 -20.76 34.77
N VAL A 90 -5.30 -21.56 35.39
CA VAL A 90 -3.87 -21.27 35.51
C VAL A 90 -3.20 -21.26 34.14
N THR A 91 -3.49 -22.25 33.29
CA THR A 91 -2.96 -22.34 31.93
C THR A 91 -3.36 -21.12 31.09
N SER A 92 -4.65 -20.79 31.09
CA SER A 92 -5.19 -19.64 30.37
C SER A 92 -4.60 -18.32 30.90
N LYS A 93 -4.46 -18.18 32.22
CA LYS A 93 -3.84 -17.01 32.85
C LYS A 93 -2.38 -16.83 32.43
N ILE A 94 -1.59 -17.91 32.37
CA ILE A 94 -0.20 -17.85 31.91
C ILE A 94 -0.14 -17.45 30.44
N ALA A 95 -0.98 -18.05 29.59
CA ALA A 95 -1.04 -17.72 28.16
C ALA A 95 -1.37 -16.22 27.94
N LEU A 96 -2.40 -15.71 28.61
CA LEU A 96 -2.78 -14.30 28.51
C LEU A 96 -1.70 -13.35 29.05
N ARG A 97 -0.94 -13.76 30.09
CA ARG A 97 0.20 -12.99 30.58
C ARG A 97 1.29 -12.89 29.51
N ASN A 98 1.63 -14.01 28.89
CA ASN A 98 2.63 -14.05 27.82
C ASN A 98 2.20 -13.23 26.60
N ASP A 99 0.91 -13.28 26.23
CA ASP A 99 0.38 -12.48 25.12
C ASP A 99 0.41 -10.99 25.43
N LEU A 100 0.13 -10.61 26.68
CA LEU A 100 0.25 -9.22 27.14
C LEU A 100 1.70 -8.74 27.08
N ASP A 101 2.64 -9.51 27.64
CA ASP A 101 4.07 -9.19 27.62
C ASP A 101 4.57 -9.01 26.17
N GLN A 102 4.17 -9.91 25.25
CA GLN A 102 4.50 -9.78 23.83
C GLN A 102 3.88 -8.54 23.16
N ALA A 103 2.65 -8.16 23.55
CA ALA A 103 2.01 -6.97 23.02
C ALA A 103 2.70 -5.69 23.50
N GLU A 104 3.12 -5.67 24.78
CA GLU A 104 3.91 -4.58 25.37
C GLU A 104 5.27 -4.42 24.67
N ASP A 105 6.02 -5.52 24.49
CA ASP A 105 7.30 -5.51 23.77
C ASP A 105 7.15 -4.97 22.34
N LYS A 106 6.09 -5.39 21.63
CA LYS A 106 5.80 -4.90 20.27
C LYS A 106 5.48 -3.42 20.26
N ALA A 107 4.71 -2.93 21.24
CA ALA A 107 4.39 -1.51 21.36
C ALA A 107 5.66 -0.69 21.59
N ASP A 108 6.57 -1.15 22.42
CA ASP A 108 7.86 -0.50 22.68
C ASP A 108 8.76 -0.46 21.45
N VAL A 109 8.83 -1.55 20.68
CA VAL A 109 9.57 -1.60 19.41
C VAL A 109 8.99 -0.62 18.41
N LEU A 110 7.67 -0.64 18.18
CA LEU A 110 7.00 0.27 17.26
C LEU A 110 7.16 1.73 17.67
N ASN A 111 7.14 2.04 18.97
CA ASN A 111 7.34 3.39 19.46
C ASN A 111 8.79 3.88 19.20
N LYS A 112 9.79 3.01 19.36
CA LYS A 112 11.19 3.31 19.01
C LYS A 112 11.35 3.54 17.50
N GLU A 113 10.78 2.68 16.67
CA GLU A 113 10.82 2.82 15.20
C GLU A 113 10.11 4.09 14.72
N LEU A 114 8.97 4.43 15.34
CA LEU A 114 8.25 5.66 15.05
C LEU A 114 9.11 6.89 15.36
N LEU A 115 9.80 6.90 16.51
CA LEU A 115 10.67 8.00 16.89
C LEU A 115 11.85 8.14 15.92
N LEU A 116 12.50 7.04 15.56
CA LEU A 116 13.58 7.03 14.57
C LEU A 116 13.11 7.52 13.20
N THR A 117 11.91 7.11 12.77
CA THR A 117 11.34 7.54 11.49
C THR A 117 11.00 9.03 11.50
N LYS A 118 10.45 9.55 12.62
CA LYS A 118 10.20 10.98 12.80
C LYS A 118 11.49 11.78 12.74
N GLN A 119 12.55 11.31 13.39
CA GLN A 119 13.85 11.98 13.35
C GLN A 119 14.41 12.03 11.92
N ARG A 120 14.42 10.91 11.20
CA ARG A 120 14.86 10.86 9.80
C ARG A 120 14.04 11.77 8.88
N LEU A 121 12.74 11.87 9.13
CA LEU A 121 11.87 12.78 8.38
C LEU A 121 12.31 14.23 8.57
N VAL A 122 12.52 14.66 9.81
CA VAL A 122 13.00 16.02 10.12
C VAL A 122 14.33 16.30 9.43
N GLU A 123 15.30 15.39 9.55
CA GLU A 123 16.61 15.52 8.88
C GLU A 123 16.47 15.64 7.36
N THR A 124 15.58 14.87 6.75
CA THR A 124 15.30 14.91 5.31
C THR A 124 14.61 16.21 4.89
N GLU A 125 13.67 16.70 5.70
CA GLU A 125 12.98 17.97 5.46
C GLU A 125 13.94 19.17 5.57
N GLU A 126 14.85 19.15 6.53
CA GLU A 126 15.90 20.16 6.68
C GLU A 126 16.87 20.18 5.50
N GLU A 127 17.32 19.01 5.04
CA GLU A 127 18.19 18.89 3.87
C GLU A 127 17.48 19.36 2.60
N LYS A 128 16.20 18.98 2.41
CA LYS A 128 15.39 19.49 1.31
C LYS A 128 15.28 21.01 1.34
N ARG A 129 15.02 21.60 2.52
CA ARG A 129 14.95 23.07 2.69
C ARG A 129 16.26 23.73 2.29
N LYS A 130 17.40 23.16 2.69
CA LYS A 130 18.73 23.66 2.31
C LYS A 130 18.96 23.58 0.80
N GLN A 131 18.61 22.46 0.16
CA GLN A 131 18.73 22.31 -1.30
C GLN A 131 17.82 23.29 -2.07
N GLU A 132 16.63 23.57 -1.55
CA GLU A 132 15.73 24.59 -2.11
C GLU A 132 16.35 26.00 -2.02
N GLU A 133 16.99 26.33 -0.90
CA GLU A 133 17.72 27.59 -0.71
C GLU A 133 18.90 27.71 -1.68
N GLU A 134 19.73 26.67 -1.79
CA GLU A 134 20.86 26.63 -2.74
C GLU A 134 20.37 26.77 -4.19
N THR A 135 19.27 26.09 -4.54
CA THR A 135 18.64 26.21 -5.86
C THR A 135 18.12 27.63 -6.11
N ALA A 136 17.52 28.27 -5.11
CA ALA A 136 17.05 29.64 -5.22
C ALA A 136 18.21 30.63 -5.42
N GLN A 137 19.30 30.46 -4.67
CA GLN A 137 20.52 31.27 -4.84
C GLN A 137 21.12 31.09 -6.24
N LEU A 138 21.21 29.85 -6.72
CA LEU A 138 21.75 29.55 -8.04
C LEU A 138 20.89 30.17 -9.14
N LYS A 139 19.55 30.07 -9.05
CA LYS A 139 18.60 30.74 -9.96
C LYS A 139 18.82 32.25 -9.99
N GLU A 140 19.03 32.87 -8.83
CA GLU A 140 19.27 34.31 -8.71
C GLU A 140 20.61 34.73 -9.35
N VAL A 141 21.67 33.93 -9.17
CA VAL A 141 22.95 34.16 -9.84
C VAL A 141 22.81 34.04 -11.36
N PHE A 142 22.16 32.99 -11.86
CA PHE A 142 21.90 32.83 -13.29
C PHE A 142 21.09 33.98 -13.87
N ARG A 143 20.04 34.44 -13.18
CA ARG A 143 19.23 35.60 -13.58
C ARG A 143 20.09 36.85 -13.74
N LYS A 144 20.95 37.17 -12.76
CA LYS A 144 21.85 38.32 -12.84
C LYS A 144 22.84 38.23 -14.00
N GLN A 145 23.37 37.03 -14.29
CA GLN A 145 24.29 36.85 -15.42
C GLN A 145 23.57 37.00 -16.76
N LEU A 146 22.33 36.51 -16.87
CA LEU A 146 21.49 36.69 -18.05
C LEU A 146 21.24 38.19 -18.32
N GLU A 147 20.82 38.94 -17.30
CA GLU A 147 20.57 40.38 -17.40
C GLU A 147 21.81 41.17 -17.83
N LYS A 148 22.99 40.80 -17.31
CA LYS A 148 24.28 41.40 -17.73
C LYS A 148 24.59 41.10 -19.20
N ALA A 149 24.43 39.85 -19.64
CA ALA A 149 24.66 39.46 -21.02
C ALA A 149 23.70 40.18 -21.98
N GLU A 150 22.41 40.26 -21.61
CA GLU A 150 21.41 41.02 -22.37
C GLU A 150 21.75 42.51 -22.45
N TYR A 151 22.24 43.11 -21.36
CA TYR A 151 22.70 44.49 -21.35
C TYR A 151 23.89 44.71 -22.31
N GLU A 152 24.90 43.84 -22.28
CA GLU A 152 26.04 43.92 -23.20
C GLU A 152 25.63 43.68 -24.66
N ILE A 153 24.67 42.79 -24.93
CA ILE A 153 24.09 42.61 -26.26
C ILE A 153 23.38 43.90 -26.71
N LYS A 154 22.57 44.52 -25.86
CA LYS A 154 21.89 45.79 -26.17
C LYS A 154 22.89 46.90 -26.47
N LYS A 155 23.94 47.02 -25.65
CA LYS A 155 25.02 48.00 -25.82
C LYS A 155 25.79 47.78 -27.11
N THR A 156 26.24 46.56 -27.39
CA THR A 156 26.95 46.24 -28.64
C THR A 156 26.06 46.45 -29.87
N THR A 157 24.78 46.06 -29.79
CA THR A 157 23.80 46.31 -30.85
C THR A 157 23.59 47.80 -31.10
N ALA A 158 23.48 48.62 -30.05
CA ALA A 158 23.36 50.07 -30.17
C ALA A 158 24.61 50.69 -30.83
N ILE A 159 25.82 50.31 -30.39
CA ILE A 159 27.08 50.75 -31.00
C ILE A 159 27.13 50.36 -32.48
N ILE A 160 26.73 49.13 -32.83
CA ILE A 160 26.66 48.68 -34.22
C ILE A 160 25.65 49.50 -35.02
N ALA A 161 24.49 49.82 -34.44
CA ALA A 161 23.48 50.65 -35.08
C ALA A 161 23.99 52.08 -35.35
N GLU A 162 24.66 52.71 -34.38
CA GLU A 162 25.29 54.02 -34.53
C GLU A 162 26.39 54.01 -35.60
N TYR A 163 27.24 52.97 -35.60
CA TYR A 163 28.28 52.81 -36.61
C TYR A 163 27.68 52.66 -38.01
N LYS A 164 26.65 51.82 -38.14
CA LYS A 164 25.89 51.66 -39.39
C LYS A 164 25.24 52.96 -39.81
N GLN A 165 24.61 53.71 -38.90
CA GLN A 165 23.97 55.00 -39.20
C GLN A 165 25.00 56.03 -39.69
N ARG A 166 26.17 56.12 -39.06
CA ARG A 166 27.27 56.96 -39.54
C ARG A 166 27.76 56.55 -40.92
N ALA A 167 27.77 55.25 -41.24
CA ALA A 167 28.11 54.74 -42.55
C ALA A 167 27.00 54.93 -43.60
N HIS A 168 25.72 54.97 -43.19
CA HIS A 168 24.55 55.01 -44.08
C HIS A 168 23.91 56.41 -44.24
N CYS A 169 24.19 57.37 -43.36
CA CYS A 169 23.79 58.77 -43.53
C CYS A 169 24.80 59.50 -44.45
N PRO A 170 24.37 59.98 -45.64
CA PRO A 170 25.25 60.70 -46.56
C PRO A 170 25.47 62.13 -46.06
N GLY A 171 26.51 62.32 -45.23
CA GLY A 171 27.19 63.62 -45.20
C GLY A 171 27.80 63.88 -46.58
N PRO A 172 27.70 65.09 -47.15
CA PRO A 172 27.94 65.33 -48.56
C PRO A 172 29.40 65.08 -48.93
N GLY A 173 29.64 63.98 -49.66
CA GLY A 173 30.75 63.92 -50.62
C GLY A 173 31.87 62.90 -50.37
N PHE A 174 32.05 62.31 -49.19
CA PHE A 174 33.26 61.51 -48.95
C PHE A 174 33.15 60.02 -49.36
N TRP A 175 32.07 59.34 -48.99
CA TRP A 175 31.91 57.90 -49.24
C TRP A 175 31.67 57.52 -50.71
N PRO A 176 30.77 58.21 -51.45
CA PRO A 176 30.61 57.98 -52.89
C PRO A 176 31.88 58.33 -53.69
N TYR A 177 32.66 59.31 -53.23
CA TYR A 177 33.94 59.67 -53.84
C TYR A 177 35.00 58.60 -53.66
N LEU A 178 35.19 58.08 -52.45
CA LEU A 178 36.15 56.99 -52.19
C LEU A 178 35.75 55.68 -52.88
N GLN A 179 34.46 55.30 -52.86
CA GLN A 179 33.99 54.08 -53.53
C GLN A 179 34.07 54.19 -55.06
N GLY A 180 33.81 55.38 -55.62
CA GLY A 180 34.03 55.68 -57.03
C GLY A 180 35.51 55.68 -57.42
N SER A 181 36.38 56.22 -56.56
CA SER A 181 37.84 56.23 -56.78
C SER A 181 38.43 54.82 -56.69
N PHE A 182 37.97 53.99 -55.74
CA PHE A 182 38.39 52.60 -55.61
C PHE A 182 37.87 51.72 -56.76
N ARG A 183 36.63 51.93 -57.24
CA ARG A 183 36.12 51.27 -58.45
C ARG A 183 36.89 51.66 -59.71
N LYS A 184 37.25 52.94 -59.87
CA LYS A 184 38.07 53.41 -60.98
C LYS A 184 39.49 52.84 -60.93
N HIS A 185 40.12 52.80 -59.75
CA HIS A 185 41.44 52.17 -59.58
C HIS A 185 41.39 50.66 -59.82
N SER A 186 40.35 49.96 -59.35
CA SER A 186 40.16 48.53 -59.58
C SER A 186 39.90 48.20 -61.06
N PHE A 187 39.17 49.06 -61.77
CA PHE A 187 38.90 48.88 -63.20
C PHE A 187 40.16 49.11 -64.05
N LEU A 188 40.95 50.13 -63.71
CA LEU A 188 42.25 50.38 -64.36
C LEU A 188 43.23 49.23 -64.08
N LEU A 189 43.32 48.73 -62.85
CA LEU A 189 44.19 47.58 -62.53
C LEU A 189 43.79 46.30 -63.30
N GLN A 190 42.49 46.08 -63.48
CA GLN A 190 41.97 44.90 -64.20
C GLN A 190 42.16 44.99 -65.72
N GLN A 191 42.37 46.19 -66.28
CA GLN A 191 42.65 46.40 -67.70
C GLN A 191 44.14 46.19 -68.06
N TYR A 192 45.06 46.38 -67.11
CA TYR A 192 46.50 46.25 -67.33
C TYR A 192 47.12 44.93 -66.82
N LEU A 193 46.39 44.08 -66.08
CA LEU A 193 46.83 42.73 -65.67
C LEU A 193 45.73 41.68 -65.97
N PRO A 194 45.91 40.72 -66.89
CA PRO A 194 44.93 39.68 -67.17
C PRO A 194 45.17 38.43 -66.31
N VAL A 195 45.41 38.58 -64.99
CA VAL A 195 45.64 37.42 -64.11
C VAL A 195 44.82 37.55 -62.81
N PRO A 196 43.97 36.56 -62.48
CA PRO A 196 43.16 36.60 -61.26
C PRO A 196 44.04 36.53 -59.99
N PRO A 197 43.64 37.16 -58.86
CA PRO A 197 44.49 37.35 -57.67
C PRO A 197 44.89 36.07 -56.91
N GLY A 198 44.42 34.89 -57.34
CA GLY A 198 44.57 33.63 -56.62
C GLY A 198 45.85 32.84 -56.90
N GLN A 199 46.75 33.29 -57.79
CA GLN A 199 47.88 32.45 -58.25
C GLN A 199 49.29 33.02 -58.07
N LEU A 200 49.46 34.16 -57.37
CA LEU A 200 50.79 34.78 -57.21
C LEU A 200 51.52 34.45 -55.89
N GLY A 201 50.87 33.74 -54.95
CA GLY A 201 51.44 33.43 -53.63
C GLY A 201 52.08 32.05 -53.45
N MET A 202 51.67 31.06 -54.26
CA MET A 202 52.04 29.66 -54.02
C MET A 202 53.50 29.33 -54.38
N GLY A 203 54.07 30.02 -55.38
CA GLY A 203 55.46 29.80 -55.83
C GLY A 203 56.53 30.21 -54.81
N LYS A 204 56.26 31.21 -53.96
CA LYS A 204 57.19 31.63 -52.90
C LYS A 204 57.05 30.79 -51.63
N MET A 205 55.84 30.31 -51.34
CA MET A 205 55.56 29.48 -50.16
C MET A 205 56.23 28.09 -50.27
N MET A 206 56.31 27.52 -51.47
CA MET A 206 56.94 26.21 -51.71
C MET A 206 58.48 26.24 -51.83
N ALA A 207 59.10 27.42 -51.88
CA ALA A 207 60.56 27.57 -51.89
C ALA A 207 61.18 27.49 -50.47
N CYS A 208 60.35 27.61 -49.43
CA CYS A 208 60.76 27.42 -48.04
C CYS A 208 60.56 25.95 -47.65
N LYS A 209 61.64 25.26 -47.28
CA LYS A 209 61.59 23.85 -46.84
C LYS A 209 60.59 23.62 -45.69
N HIS A 210 60.49 24.56 -44.75
CA HIS A 210 59.60 24.43 -43.59
C HIS A 210 58.12 24.63 -43.94
N CYS A 211 57.79 25.43 -44.95
CA CYS A 211 56.40 25.68 -45.35
C CYS A 211 55.87 24.60 -46.30
N SER A 212 56.76 23.94 -47.07
CA SER A 212 56.43 22.83 -47.96
C SER A 212 55.90 21.60 -47.21
N ASP A 213 56.33 21.35 -45.97
CA ASP A 213 55.93 20.17 -45.20
C ASP A 213 54.58 20.33 -44.49
N ILE A 214 54.15 21.58 -44.28
CA ILE A 214 52.93 21.92 -43.53
C ILE A 214 51.71 22.06 -44.46
N PHE A 215 51.92 22.36 -45.75
CA PHE A 215 50.85 22.63 -46.72
C PHE A 215 50.91 21.70 -47.95
N SER A 216 49.75 21.24 -48.45
CA SER A 216 49.69 20.55 -49.75
C SER A 216 49.82 21.54 -50.93
N LYS A 217 50.03 21.02 -52.16
CA LYS A 217 50.13 21.84 -53.39
C LYS A 217 48.87 22.68 -53.66
N GLU A 218 47.77 22.37 -52.98
CA GLU A 218 46.46 23.01 -53.07
C GLU A 218 46.16 23.94 -51.87
N GLY A 219 47.12 24.13 -50.95
CA GLY A 219 47.01 25.10 -49.85
C GLY A 219 46.28 24.61 -48.58
N ALA A 220 46.01 23.30 -48.46
CA ALA A 220 45.41 22.71 -47.26
C ALA A 220 46.48 22.31 -46.22
N LEU A 221 46.19 22.60 -44.94
CA LEU A 221 47.03 22.26 -43.77
C LEU A 221 47.08 20.74 -43.55
N LYS A 222 48.28 20.15 -43.55
CA LYS A 222 48.50 18.77 -43.09
C LYS A 222 48.81 18.79 -41.60
N LEU A 223 47.82 18.50 -40.76
CA LEU A 223 48.05 18.23 -39.34
C LEU A 223 48.69 16.84 -39.19
N ALA A 224 50.01 16.79 -39.29
CA ALA A 224 50.80 15.62 -38.89
C ALA A 224 51.04 15.68 -37.37
N ALA A 225 50.81 14.54 -36.72
CA ALA A 225 50.92 14.32 -35.29
C ALA A 225 52.25 14.82 -34.71
N ILE A 226 52.16 15.77 -33.78
CA ILE A 226 53.28 16.14 -32.91
C ILE A 226 53.44 15.02 -31.89
N SER A 227 54.63 14.40 -31.90
CA SER A 227 55.09 13.44 -30.90
C SER A 227 54.92 14.01 -29.49
N ARG A 228 54.12 13.30 -28.67
CA ARG A 228 54.01 13.44 -27.21
C ARG A 228 54.35 12.07 -26.61
N GLU A 229 55.62 11.71 -26.60
CA GLU A 229 56.08 10.44 -26.01
C GLU A 229 56.54 10.56 -24.55
N ASP A 230 56.34 11.71 -23.89
CA ASP A 230 56.75 11.92 -22.48
C ASP A 230 55.58 12.26 -21.51
N GLN A 231 54.32 12.10 -21.94
CA GLN A 231 53.12 12.21 -21.06
C GLN A 231 52.24 10.94 -21.06
N GLY A 232 52.68 9.87 -21.74
CA GLY A 232 51.84 8.71 -22.03
C GLY A 232 51.47 7.85 -20.82
N ILE A 233 52.24 7.89 -19.73
CA ILE A 233 52.05 6.98 -18.58
C ILE A 233 51.02 7.55 -17.58
N GLU A 234 51.14 8.83 -17.17
CA GLU A 234 50.17 9.45 -16.24
C GLU A 234 48.75 9.56 -16.83
N THR A 235 48.65 9.85 -18.14
CA THR A 235 47.32 10.01 -18.79
C THR A 235 46.57 8.69 -18.98
N ASP A 236 47.27 7.55 -19.03
CA ASP A 236 46.63 6.24 -19.17
C ASP A 236 46.07 5.76 -17.82
N ASP A 237 46.78 6.01 -16.71
CA ASP A 237 46.31 5.74 -15.35
C ASP A 237 45.07 6.57 -14.97
N GLU A 238 45.06 7.87 -15.31
CA GLU A 238 43.88 8.73 -15.10
C GLU A 238 42.68 8.27 -15.93
N LYS A 239 42.92 7.89 -17.19
CA LYS A 239 41.89 7.37 -18.09
C LYS A 239 41.32 6.05 -17.59
N ASP A 240 42.14 5.17 -17.04
CA ASP A 240 41.69 3.91 -16.46
C ASP A 240 40.96 4.09 -15.13
N SER A 241 41.36 5.08 -14.33
CA SER A 241 40.62 5.53 -13.14
C SER A 241 39.22 6.04 -13.50
N LEU A 242 39.11 6.91 -14.53
CA LEU A 242 37.82 7.42 -15.01
C LEU A 242 36.92 6.31 -15.57
N LYS A 243 37.47 5.34 -16.33
CA LYS A 243 36.72 4.17 -16.79
C LYS A 243 36.25 3.29 -15.63
N LYS A 244 37.03 3.19 -14.56
CA LYS A 244 36.64 2.47 -13.35
C LYS A 244 35.47 3.17 -12.66
N GLN A 245 35.56 4.49 -12.45
CA GLN A 245 34.48 5.29 -11.88
C GLN A 245 33.20 5.24 -12.73
N LEU A 246 33.33 5.24 -14.06
CA LEU A 246 32.18 5.11 -14.95
C LEU A 246 31.46 3.76 -14.74
N ARG A 247 32.22 2.66 -14.66
CA ARG A 247 31.67 1.32 -14.40
C ARG A 247 31.03 1.21 -13.02
N GLU A 248 31.63 1.84 -12.01
CA GLU A 248 31.09 1.90 -10.65
C GLU A 248 29.73 2.62 -10.65
N MET A 249 29.65 3.80 -11.27
CA MET A 249 28.40 4.55 -11.39
C MET A 249 27.35 3.81 -12.24
N GLU A 250 27.75 3.11 -13.29
CA GLU A 250 26.84 2.26 -14.08
C GLU A 250 26.25 1.13 -13.24
N LEU A 251 27.05 0.52 -12.36
CA LEU A 251 26.61 -0.54 -11.45
C LEU A 251 25.66 -0.01 -10.38
N GLU A 252 25.98 1.12 -9.76
CA GLU A 252 25.11 1.79 -8.78
C GLU A 252 23.77 2.20 -9.42
N LEU A 253 23.82 2.69 -10.66
CA LEU A 253 22.61 3.03 -11.43
C LEU A 253 21.77 1.78 -11.72
N ALA A 254 22.39 0.67 -12.10
CA ALA A 254 21.69 -0.59 -12.33
C ALA A 254 21.03 -1.12 -11.04
N GLN A 255 21.73 -1.05 -9.92
CA GLN A 255 21.22 -1.45 -8.61
C GLN A 255 20.05 -0.58 -8.16
N THR A 256 20.16 0.74 -8.32
CA THR A 256 19.08 1.68 -7.99
C THR A 256 17.86 1.46 -8.89
N LYS A 257 18.06 1.19 -10.19
CA LYS A 257 16.98 0.85 -11.12
C LYS A 257 16.27 -0.43 -10.71
N LEU A 258 17.00 -1.45 -10.24
CA LEU A 258 16.42 -2.69 -9.76
C LEU A 258 15.55 -2.43 -8.52
N GLN A 259 16.08 -1.70 -7.52
CA GLN A 259 15.31 -1.35 -6.32
C GLN A 259 14.05 -0.54 -6.65
N LEU A 260 14.11 0.36 -7.63
CA LEU A 260 12.94 1.11 -8.07
C LEU A 260 11.87 0.19 -8.69
N VAL A 261 12.27 -0.80 -9.49
CA VAL A 261 11.33 -1.78 -10.07
C VAL A 261 10.72 -2.65 -8.97
N GLU A 262 11.51 -3.13 -8.03
CA GLU A 262 11.02 -3.92 -6.89
C GLU A 262 10.00 -3.13 -6.04
N ALA A 263 10.32 -1.87 -5.73
CA ALA A 263 9.41 -0.98 -5.02
C ALA A 263 8.11 -0.73 -5.80
N LYS A 264 8.19 -0.50 -7.11
CA LYS A 264 7.00 -0.34 -7.97
C LYS A 264 6.14 -1.59 -8.00
N CYS A 265 6.75 -2.77 -8.15
CA CYS A 265 6.03 -4.05 -8.09
C CYS A 265 5.34 -4.23 -6.73
N LYS A 266 6.01 -3.87 -5.62
CA LYS A 266 5.42 -3.97 -4.29
C LYS A 266 4.23 -3.02 -4.11
N ILE A 267 4.31 -1.79 -4.62
CA ILE A 267 3.20 -0.84 -4.60
C ILE A 267 2.02 -1.41 -5.39
N GLN A 268 2.26 -1.92 -6.61
CA GLN A 268 1.21 -2.49 -7.44
C GLN A 268 0.51 -3.68 -6.78
N GLU A 269 1.28 -4.55 -6.11
CA GLU A 269 0.72 -5.68 -5.33
C GLU A 269 -0.16 -5.18 -4.18
N LEU A 270 0.29 -4.18 -3.42
CA LEU A 270 -0.49 -3.59 -2.33
C LEU A 270 -1.76 -2.89 -2.85
N GLU A 271 -1.70 -2.22 -3.99
CA GLU A 271 -2.87 -1.63 -4.64
C GLU A 271 -3.88 -2.69 -5.06
N HIS A 272 -3.41 -3.82 -5.58
CA HIS A 272 -4.27 -4.95 -5.90
C HIS A 272 -4.93 -5.55 -4.66
N GLN A 273 -4.16 -5.78 -3.59
CA GLN A 273 -4.68 -6.27 -2.30
C GLN A 273 -5.72 -5.30 -1.71
N ARG A 274 -5.45 -3.99 -1.75
CA ARG A 274 -6.42 -2.96 -1.34
C ARG A 274 -7.69 -3.04 -2.19
N GLY A 275 -7.56 -3.21 -3.51
CA GLY A 275 -8.69 -3.36 -4.42
C GLY A 275 -9.53 -4.60 -4.11
N ALA A 276 -8.89 -5.74 -3.83
CA ALA A 276 -9.55 -6.98 -3.45
C ALA A 276 -10.33 -6.82 -2.13
N LEU A 277 -9.70 -6.31 -1.09
CA LEU A 277 -10.35 -6.05 0.21
C LEU A 277 -11.50 -5.04 0.08
N MET A 278 -11.34 -3.99 -0.74
CA MET A 278 -12.42 -3.03 -0.99
C MET A 278 -13.62 -3.68 -1.69
N ASN A 279 -13.37 -4.57 -2.66
CA ASN A 279 -14.42 -5.34 -3.33
C ASN A 279 -15.12 -6.30 -2.36
N GLU A 280 -14.38 -6.95 -1.46
CA GLU A 280 -14.93 -7.81 -0.41
C GLU A 280 -15.81 -7.01 0.56
N ILE A 281 -15.37 -5.84 1.01
CA ILE A 281 -16.17 -4.94 1.85
C ILE A 281 -17.43 -4.50 1.11
N GLN A 282 -17.34 -4.16 -0.18
CA GLN A 282 -18.50 -3.75 -0.97
C GLN A 282 -19.46 -4.93 -1.21
N ALA A 283 -18.96 -6.14 -1.44
CA ALA A 283 -19.76 -7.35 -1.56
C ALA A 283 -20.44 -7.72 -0.23
N ALA A 284 -19.71 -7.63 0.88
CA ALA A 284 -20.26 -7.81 2.23
C ALA A 284 -21.33 -6.76 2.54
N LYS A 285 -21.09 -5.49 2.19
CA LYS A 285 -22.09 -4.41 2.31
C LYS A 285 -23.34 -4.72 1.50
N ASN A 286 -23.20 -5.10 0.23
CA ASN A 286 -24.34 -5.41 -0.63
C ASN A 286 -25.09 -6.68 -0.19
N SER A 287 -24.39 -7.66 0.40
CA SER A 287 -24.97 -8.91 0.91
C SER A 287 -25.68 -8.72 2.24
N TRP A 288 -25.02 -8.11 3.23
CA TRP A 288 -25.56 -7.93 4.57
C TRP A 288 -26.66 -6.84 4.61
N PHE A 289 -26.47 -5.73 3.90
CA PHE A 289 -27.42 -4.61 3.94
C PHE A 289 -28.71 -4.96 3.21
N SER A 290 -28.62 -5.68 2.07
CA SER A 290 -29.80 -6.15 1.34
C SER A 290 -30.54 -7.28 2.08
N LYS A 291 -29.83 -8.18 2.76
CA LYS A 291 -30.47 -9.26 3.54
C LYS A 291 -31.15 -8.72 4.80
N THR A 292 -30.51 -7.78 5.51
CA THR A 292 -31.09 -7.19 6.73
C THR A 292 -32.26 -6.25 6.41
N LEU A 293 -32.16 -5.40 5.37
CA LEU A 293 -33.27 -4.52 4.99
C LEU A 293 -34.47 -5.28 4.44
N ASN A 294 -34.26 -6.33 3.64
CA ASN A 294 -35.38 -7.15 3.15
C ASN A 294 -36.02 -7.93 4.30
N SER A 295 -35.24 -8.47 5.24
CA SER A 295 -35.79 -9.19 6.40
C SER A 295 -36.59 -8.27 7.34
N ILE A 296 -36.24 -6.99 7.46
CA ILE A 296 -37.02 -6.00 8.23
C ILE A 296 -38.30 -5.60 7.50
N LYS A 297 -38.26 -5.48 6.16
CA LYS A 297 -39.44 -5.13 5.36
C LYS A 297 -40.52 -6.22 5.36
N THR A 298 -40.15 -7.49 5.50
CA THR A 298 -41.12 -8.60 5.59
C THR A 298 -41.69 -8.79 7.01
N ALA A 299 -40.99 -8.32 8.05
CA ALA A 299 -41.44 -8.41 9.45
C ALA A 299 -42.41 -7.29 9.85
N THR A 300 -42.36 -6.14 9.17
CA THR A 300 -43.26 -5.00 9.42
C THR A 300 -44.25 -4.85 8.27
N GLY A 301 -45.17 -5.80 8.15
CA GLY A 301 -46.35 -5.68 7.30
C GLY A 301 -47.36 -4.71 7.91
N THR A 302 -47.28 -3.42 7.58
CA THR A 302 -48.38 -2.48 7.75
C THR A 302 -48.44 -1.52 6.57
N GLN A 303 -49.66 -1.30 6.08
CA GLN A 303 -50.04 -0.58 4.86
C GLN A 303 -49.43 0.83 4.69
N PRO A 304 -49.33 1.34 3.44
CA PRO A 304 -48.87 2.70 3.18
C PRO A 304 -49.97 3.72 3.52
N LEU A 305 -49.67 4.65 4.44
CA LEU A 305 -50.43 5.88 4.65
C LEU A 305 -49.71 7.06 3.96
N GLN A 306 -50.50 7.90 3.31
CA GLN A 306 -50.14 9.07 2.50
C GLN A 306 -49.29 10.12 3.25
N PRO A 307 -48.51 10.96 2.54
CA PRO A 307 -47.70 12.01 3.14
C PRO A 307 -48.49 13.33 3.34
N PRO A 308 -48.32 14.05 4.47
CA PRO A 308 -48.72 15.46 4.59
C PRO A 308 -47.60 16.43 4.20
N GLN A 309 -48.06 17.60 3.75
CA GLN A 309 -47.36 18.71 3.09
C GLN A 309 -46.19 19.37 3.82
N ALA A 310 -45.34 19.97 2.99
CA ALA A 310 -44.19 20.80 3.32
C ALA A 310 -44.54 22.12 4.03
N THR A 311 -43.67 22.54 4.95
CA THR A 311 -43.64 23.89 5.53
C THR A 311 -42.30 24.54 5.17
N GLN A 312 -42.35 25.69 4.48
CA GLN A 312 -41.19 26.50 4.08
C GLN A 312 -40.61 27.30 5.26
N PRO A 313 -39.31 27.67 5.25
CA PRO A 313 -38.74 28.58 6.24
C PRO A 313 -38.97 30.06 5.86
N PRO A 314 -39.03 30.98 6.84
CA PRO A 314 -39.22 32.40 6.57
C PRO A 314 -37.93 33.08 6.08
N LYS A 315 -38.11 33.97 5.10
CA LYS A 315 -37.09 34.93 4.65
C LYS A 315 -37.00 36.08 5.66
N GLU A 316 -35.81 36.39 6.15
CA GLU A 316 -35.51 37.71 6.69
C GLU A 316 -34.79 38.55 5.65
N SER A 317 -35.36 39.73 5.43
CA SER A 317 -34.79 40.86 4.72
C SER A 317 -34.52 41.93 5.76
N THR A 318 -33.27 42.36 5.89
CA THR A 318 -32.79 43.75 6.05
C THR A 318 -31.28 43.71 6.09
#